data_AF-A0A7V8DZU4-F1
#
_entry.id   AF-A0A7V8DZU4-F1
#
_cell.length_a   1.000
_cell.length_b   1.000
_cell.length_c   1.000
_cell.angle_alpha   90.00
_cell.angle_beta   90.00
_cell.angle_gamma   90.00
#
_symmetry.space_group_name_H-M   'P 1'
#
loop_
_entity.id
_entity.type
_entity.pdbx_description
1 polymer ?
#
loop_
_entity_poly.entity_id
_entity_poly.type
_entity_poly.pdbx_seq_one_letter_code
_entity_poly.pdbx_strand_id
1 'polypeptide(L)'
;RAQPAWASPPTHGLAAAPLAPLTSAEAPSPASYSYVAPKPLQPPPPFATGGWAVLRETDELYDVGLLGRAAAKYMGVPVADATRRIRQTRGVLARRLDREAALEMAKAVTEAGVPAFAVFEEKTGGLPPAQMAGSCGCNSGGLEFELGGGKKAHVAWGEVAVIAAARVDEKDQAIALMDPDPSGPQAPAVVARDRITQTTLIDLITLRPPMRFRVARQEAVLGSSGDVSSAGFRQFAASCLKHRGASPVNKGLSVIASRGSWGYLAFNNPAAYEEYLWWLLQVILRRSAPVPAASAGAASYLE
;
A
#
# COMPACT_ATOMS: atom_id res chain seq x y z
N ARG A 1 28.85 -26.69 -29.92
CA ARG A 1 28.72 -26.40 -28.47
C ARG A 1 27.59 -27.28 -27.95
N ALA A 2 27.94 -28.32 -27.18
CA ALA A 2 27.00 -29.35 -26.72
C ALA A 2 26.10 -28.83 -25.58
N GLN A 3 24.84 -29.23 -25.59
CA GLN A 3 23.87 -28.97 -24.52
C GLN A 3 24.10 -29.96 -23.35
N PRO A 4 23.94 -29.54 -22.08
CA PRO A 4 24.05 -30.45 -20.95
C PRO A 4 22.76 -31.28 -20.81
N ALA A 5 22.93 -32.59 -20.66
CA ALA A 5 21.88 -33.54 -20.34
C ALA A 5 21.43 -33.36 -18.88
N TRP A 6 20.12 -33.16 -18.67
CA TRP A 6 19.51 -33.13 -17.35
C TRP A 6 19.09 -34.55 -16.98
N ALA A 7 19.67 -35.09 -15.90
CA ALA A 7 19.30 -36.38 -15.33
C ALA A 7 17.93 -36.28 -14.63
N SER A 8 17.05 -37.25 -14.89
CA SER A 8 15.77 -37.39 -14.19
C SER A 8 15.98 -37.77 -12.73
N PRO A 9 15.17 -37.25 -11.79
CA PRO A 9 15.24 -37.64 -10.38
C PRO A 9 14.72 -39.07 -10.15
N PRO A 10 15.22 -39.77 -9.12
CA PRO A 10 14.81 -41.14 -8.81
C PRO A 10 13.39 -41.19 -8.23
N THR A 11 12.57 -42.08 -8.78
CA THR A 11 11.25 -42.46 -8.26
C THR A 11 11.42 -43.34 -7.02
N HIS A 12 11.22 -42.78 -5.83
CA HIS A 12 11.06 -43.58 -4.61
C HIS A 12 9.65 -44.17 -4.56
N GLY A 13 9.56 -45.48 -4.79
CA GLY A 13 8.34 -46.26 -4.56
C GLY A 13 8.08 -46.43 -3.06
N LEU A 14 7.08 -45.72 -2.54
CA LEU A 14 6.51 -45.99 -1.22
C LEU A 14 5.36 -46.99 -1.38
N ALA A 15 5.56 -48.20 -0.85
CA ALA A 15 4.51 -49.20 -0.71
C ALA A 15 3.44 -48.70 0.29
N ALA A 16 2.18 -48.68 -0.14
CA ALA A 16 1.06 -48.32 0.70
C ALA A 16 0.81 -49.43 1.74
N ALA A 17 0.85 -49.08 3.03
CA ALA A 17 0.44 -49.97 4.11
C ALA A 17 -1.11 -50.04 4.17
N PRO A 18 -1.70 -51.22 4.45
CA PRO A 18 -3.15 -51.34 4.59
C PRO A 18 -3.63 -50.58 5.84
N LEU A 19 -4.62 -49.71 5.64
CA LEU A 19 -5.32 -48.99 6.72
C LEU A 19 -6.14 -49.98 7.56
N ALA A 20 -5.94 -49.94 8.88
CA ALA A 20 -6.73 -50.71 9.83
C ALA A 20 -8.20 -50.22 9.85
N PRO A 21 -9.19 -51.13 10.04
CA PRO A 21 -10.59 -50.75 10.14
C PRO A 21 -10.84 -49.91 11.39
N LEU A 22 -11.43 -48.73 11.19
CA LEU A 22 -11.89 -47.85 12.27
C LEU A 22 -13.05 -48.52 13.00
N THR A 23 -12.82 -48.91 14.25
CA THR A 23 -13.86 -49.33 15.18
C THR A 23 -14.79 -48.16 15.47
N SER A 24 -16.09 -48.37 15.27
CA SER A 24 -17.16 -47.40 15.55
C SER A 24 -17.11 -46.95 17.01
N ALA A 25 -16.55 -45.77 17.24
CA ALA A 25 -16.63 -45.10 18.54
C ALA A 25 -18.01 -44.44 18.66
N GLU A 26 -18.64 -44.69 19.80
CA GLU A 26 -19.94 -44.19 20.23
C GLU A 26 -20.00 -42.66 20.13
N ALA A 27 -20.99 -42.15 19.40
CA ALA A 27 -21.13 -40.72 19.15
C ALA A 27 -21.43 -39.97 20.46
N PRO A 28 -20.64 -38.94 20.83
CA PRO A 28 -20.92 -38.16 22.02
C PRO A 28 -22.24 -37.42 21.87
N SER A 29 -23.04 -37.47 22.94
CA SER A 29 -24.31 -36.75 23.08
C SER A 29 -24.13 -35.25 22.75
N PRO A 30 -25.05 -34.62 21.99
CA PRO A 30 -24.91 -33.24 21.55
C PRO A 30 -24.96 -32.29 22.75
N ALA A 31 -23.78 -31.89 23.23
CA ALA A 31 -23.65 -30.76 24.13
C ALA A 31 -24.20 -29.51 23.42
N SER A 32 -25.18 -28.87 24.04
CA SER A 32 -25.75 -27.61 23.59
C SER A 32 -24.66 -26.52 23.55
N TYR A 33 -24.15 -26.26 22.35
CA TYR A 33 -23.22 -25.16 22.08
C TYR A 33 -24.00 -23.85 22.11
N SER A 34 -23.83 -23.07 23.18
CA SER A 34 -24.29 -21.68 23.20
C SER A 34 -23.34 -20.84 22.33
N TYR A 35 -23.87 -20.30 21.24
CA TYR A 35 -23.16 -19.35 20.40
C TYR A 35 -22.90 -18.07 21.20
N VAL A 36 -21.67 -17.91 21.69
CA VAL A 36 -21.21 -16.64 22.25
C VAL A 36 -20.82 -15.76 21.08
N ALA A 37 -21.69 -14.80 20.73
CA ALA A 37 -21.38 -13.82 19.71
C ALA A 37 -19.99 -13.19 20.00
N PRO A 38 -19.08 -13.12 19.03
CA PRO A 38 -17.75 -12.55 19.25
C PRO A 38 -17.91 -11.13 19.78
N LYS A 39 -17.28 -10.86 20.92
CA LYS A 39 -17.25 -9.52 21.52
C LYS A 39 -16.81 -8.55 20.42
N PRO A 40 -17.57 -7.48 20.13
CA PRO A 40 -17.19 -6.51 19.11
C PRO A 40 -15.74 -6.10 19.35
N LEU A 41 -14.91 -6.19 18.30
CA LEU A 41 -13.54 -5.70 18.37
C LEU A 41 -13.62 -4.25 18.84
N GLN A 42 -13.11 -3.97 20.04
CA GLN A 42 -13.01 -2.59 20.48
C GLN A 42 -12.18 -1.85 19.43
N PRO A 43 -12.63 -0.68 18.95
CA PRO A 43 -11.79 0.13 18.09
C PRO A 43 -10.45 0.34 18.81
N PRO A 44 -9.32 0.27 18.11
CA PRO A 44 -8.03 0.53 18.72
C PRO A 44 -8.13 1.87 19.48
N PRO A 45 -7.49 2.00 20.66
CA PRO A 45 -7.53 3.24 21.41
C PRO A 45 -7.17 4.42 20.47
N PRO A 46 -7.84 5.57 20.60
CA PRO A 46 -7.52 6.73 19.79
C PRO A 46 -6.02 6.97 19.88
N PHE A 47 -5.39 7.13 18.73
CA PHE A 47 -3.95 7.33 18.66
C PHE A 47 -3.58 8.53 19.53
N ALA A 48 -2.58 8.38 20.40
CA ALA A 48 -2.03 9.50 21.15
C ALA A 48 -1.76 10.65 20.16
N THR A 49 -2.48 11.77 20.36
CA THR A 49 -2.34 12.99 19.57
C THR A 49 -0.97 13.58 19.84
N GLY A 50 -0.28 14.03 18.79
CA GLY A 50 1.07 14.57 18.84
C GLY A 50 2.15 13.49 18.73
N GLY A 51 2.80 13.42 17.56
CA GLY A 51 3.89 12.48 17.33
C GLY A 51 4.78 12.90 16.17
N TRP A 52 6.05 12.51 16.23
CA TRP A 52 6.98 12.60 15.13
C TRP A 52 7.05 11.27 14.39
N ALA A 53 7.20 11.33 13.07
CA ALA A 53 7.46 10.20 12.21
C ALA A 53 8.84 10.33 11.59
N VAL A 54 9.48 9.19 11.33
CA VAL A 54 10.77 9.13 10.63
C VAL A 54 10.54 8.51 9.26
N LEU A 55 10.89 9.26 8.22
CA LEU A 55 10.66 8.93 6.82
C LEU A 55 11.99 8.75 6.10
N ARG A 56 12.09 7.79 5.20
CA ARG A 56 13.21 7.74 4.24
C ARG A 56 13.00 8.72 3.10
N GLU A 57 14.07 9.27 2.54
CA GLU A 57 13.99 10.19 1.40
C GLU A 57 14.06 9.50 0.03
N THR A 58 14.39 8.21 -0.03
CA THR A 58 14.64 7.48 -1.27
C THR A 58 13.75 6.26 -1.42
N ASP A 59 13.39 5.91 -2.66
CA ASP A 59 12.68 4.68 -3.00
C ASP A 59 13.62 3.51 -3.35
N GLU A 60 14.94 3.73 -3.28
CA GLU A 60 15.97 2.73 -3.56
C GLU A 60 15.90 1.53 -2.60
N LEU A 61 16.49 0.42 -3.06
CA LEU A 61 16.62 -0.79 -2.25
C LEU A 61 17.70 -0.55 -1.18
N TYR A 62 17.45 -1.09 0.02
CA TYR A 62 18.34 -0.95 1.17
C TYR A 62 18.37 -2.25 1.97
N ASP A 63 19.38 -2.38 2.84
CA ASP A 63 19.44 -3.48 3.79
C ASP A 63 18.41 -3.24 4.92
N VAL A 64 17.26 -3.91 4.82
CA VAL A 64 16.18 -3.83 5.82
C VAL A 64 16.63 -4.32 7.20
N GLY A 65 17.61 -5.22 7.27
CA GLY A 65 18.18 -5.69 8.53
C GLY A 65 18.99 -4.60 9.22
N LEU A 66 19.80 -3.84 8.45
CA LEU A 66 20.53 -2.69 8.97
C LEU A 66 19.59 -1.61 9.49
N LEU A 67 18.55 -1.27 8.73
CA LEU A 67 17.55 -0.29 9.17
C LEU A 67 16.77 -0.76 10.40
N GLY A 68 16.40 -2.04 10.46
CA GLY A 68 15.75 -2.61 11.63
C GLY A 68 16.60 -2.50 12.89
N ARG A 69 17.92 -2.73 12.79
CA ARG A 69 18.84 -2.53 13.93
C ARG A 69 18.92 -1.06 14.35
N ALA A 70 19.04 -0.13 13.40
CA ALA A 70 19.09 1.30 13.68
C ALA A 70 17.78 1.81 14.33
N ALA A 71 16.63 1.29 13.90
CA ALA A 71 15.32 1.74 14.36
C ALA A 71 14.85 1.11 15.68
N ALA A 72 15.24 -0.14 15.97
CA ALA A 72 14.69 -0.94 17.07
C ALA A 72 14.76 -0.25 18.44
N LYS A 73 15.90 0.37 18.75
CA LYS A 73 16.12 1.12 20.00
C LYS A 73 15.05 2.21 20.19
N TYR A 74 14.80 3.00 19.16
CA TYR A 74 13.89 4.15 19.21
C TYR A 74 12.43 3.74 19.20
N MET A 75 12.11 2.63 18.53
CA MET A 75 10.76 2.08 18.48
C MET A 75 10.38 1.31 19.75
N GLY A 76 11.34 1.00 20.63
CA GLY A 76 11.10 0.20 21.84
C GLY A 76 10.65 -1.23 21.55
N VAL A 77 11.10 -1.83 20.44
CA VAL A 77 10.71 -3.18 20.01
C VAL A 77 11.93 -4.04 19.62
N PRO A 78 11.81 -5.37 19.63
CA PRO A 78 12.86 -6.26 19.13
C PRO A 78 13.24 -5.96 17.67
N VAL A 79 14.51 -6.18 17.31
CA VAL A 79 15.04 -5.95 15.95
C VAL A 79 14.21 -6.65 14.88
N ALA A 80 13.80 -7.90 15.12
CA ALA A 80 12.96 -8.66 14.19
C ALA A 80 11.61 -7.97 13.90
N ASP A 81 11.00 -7.37 14.92
CA ASP A 81 9.74 -6.65 14.78
C ASP A 81 9.93 -5.30 14.07
N ALA A 82 11.01 -4.58 14.36
CA ALA A 82 11.37 -3.35 13.66
C ALA A 82 11.63 -3.62 12.16
N THR A 83 12.44 -4.63 11.83
CA THR A 83 12.70 -5.07 10.45
C THR A 83 11.40 -5.46 9.75
N ARG A 84 10.49 -6.19 10.42
CA ARG A 84 9.19 -6.58 9.86
C ARG A 84 8.33 -5.37 9.56
N ARG A 85 8.25 -4.39 10.47
CA ARG A 85 7.49 -3.15 10.30
C ARG A 85 8.03 -2.31 9.13
N ILE A 86 9.34 -2.07 9.08
CA ILE A 86 10.00 -1.29 8.01
C ILE A 86 9.74 -1.91 6.63
N ARG A 87 9.75 -3.25 6.54
CA ARG A 87 9.41 -3.96 5.29
C ARG A 87 7.99 -3.69 4.82
N GLN A 88 7.05 -3.44 5.73
CA GLN A 88 5.63 -3.26 5.45
C GLN A 88 5.27 -1.81 5.07
N THR A 89 5.92 -0.81 5.67
CA THR A 89 5.52 0.61 5.62
C THR A 89 6.15 1.43 4.49
N ARG A 90 6.91 0.78 3.60
CA ARG A 90 7.46 1.30 2.31
C ARG A 90 8.04 2.72 2.30
N GLY A 91 8.49 3.21 3.45
CA GLY A 91 9.18 4.48 3.61
C GLY A 91 8.92 5.22 4.90
N VAL A 92 7.84 4.88 5.59
CA VAL A 92 7.59 5.33 6.97
C VAL A 92 8.31 4.38 7.93
N LEU A 93 9.46 4.76 8.47
CA LEU A 93 10.26 3.87 9.32
C LEU A 93 9.68 3.72 10.72
N ALA A 94 9.18 4.82 11.29
CA ALA A 94 8.52 4.86 12.58
C ALA A 94 7.53 6.02 12.64
N ARG A 95 6.55 5.92 13.54
CA ARG A 95 5.51 6.92 13.80
C ARG A 95 5.34 7.08 15.30
N ARG A 96 4.76 8.21 15.72
CA ARG A 96 4.44 8.51 17.13
C ARG A 96 5.65 8.43 18.07
N LEU A 97 6.80 8.86 17.56
CA LEU A 97 7.96 9.08 18.40
C LEU A 97 7.84 10.46 19.05
N ASP A 98 8.49 10.63 20.20
CA ASP A 98 8.80 11.98 20.65
C ASP A 98 9.78 12.66 19.67
N ARG A 99 9.96 13.98 19.84
CA ARG A 99 10.81 14.78 18.94
C ARG A 99 12.27 14.31 18.95
N GLU A 100 12.80 14.05 20.14
CA GLU A 100 14.22 13.73 20.32
C GLU A 100 14.53 12.37 19.71
N ALA A 101 13.76 11.35 20.04
CA ALA A 101 13.85 10.00 19.49
C ALA A 101 13.70 9.99 17.96
N ALA A 102 12.80 10.80 17.39
CA ALA A 102 12.66 10.89 15.95
C ALA A 102 13.89 11.52 15.26
N LEU A 103 14.45 12.59 15.84
CA LEU A 103 15.64 13.24 15.31
C LEU A 103 16.87 12.33 15.42
N GLU A 104 17.06 11.68 16.57
CA GLU A 104 18.14 10.72 16.78
C GLU A 104 18.01 9.51 15.85
N MET A 105 16.80 8.95 15.69
CA MET A 105 16.55 7.85 14.77
C MET A 105 16.82 8.24 13.31
N ALA A 106 16.37 9.42 12.87
CA ALA A 106 16.63 9.91 11.52
C ALA A 106 18.14 10.06 11.25
N LYS A 107 18.89 10.56 12.24
CA LYS A 107 20.35 10.66 12.20
C LYS A 107 20.99 9.27 12.10
N ALA A 108 20.62 8.34 12.99
CA ALA A 108 21.18 6.98 13.00
C ALA A 108 20.90 6.21 11.70
N VAL A 109 19.72 6.37 11.12
CA VAL A 109 19.37 5.77 9.82
C VAL A 109 20.17 6.40 8.68
N THR A 110 20.41 7.71 8.72
CA THR A 110 21.24 8.41 7.74
C THR A 110 22.71 7.98 7.84
N GLU A 111 23.24 7.83 9.04
CA GLU A 111 24.59 7.30 9.30
C GLU A 111 24.74 5.84 8.83
N ALA A 112 23.65 5.08 8.84
CA ALA A 112 23.59 3.73 8.26
C ALA A 112 23.48 3.72 6.71
N GLY A 113 23.57 4.87 6.06
CA GLY A 113 23.62 5.01 4.60
C GLY A 113 22.27 5.18 3.91
N VAL A 114 21.17 5.39 4.66
CA VAL A 114 19.84 5.64 4.07
C VAL A 114 19.38 7.03 4.47
N PRO A 115 19.31 8.00 3.53
CA PRO A 115 18.82 9.34 3.84
C PRO A 115 17.43 9.30 4.47
N ALA A 116 17.29 9.87 5.67
CA ALA A 116 16.05 9.89 6.42
C ALA A 116 15.85 11.20 7.16
N PHE A 117 14.59 11.47 7.51
CA PHE A 117 14.21 12.69 8.20
C PHE A 117 13.02 12.53 9.11
N ALA A 118 12.99 13.36 10.16
CA ALA A 118 11.86 13.44 11.06
C ALA A 118 10.84 14.49 10.57
N VAL A 119 9.55 14.17 10.68
CA VAL A 119 8.43 15.08 10.43
C VAL A 119 7.47 15.08 11.61
N PHE A 120 6.87 16.23 11.91
CA PHE A 120 5.82 16.31 12.92
C PHE A 120 4.47 16.00 12.29
N GLU A 121 3.84 14.90 12.69
CA GLU A 121 2.68 14.32 12.00
C GLU A 121 1.50 15.29 11.91
N GLU A 122 1.28 16.10 12.94
CA GLU A 122 0.17 17.07 12.97
C GLU A 122 0.40 18.27 12.02
N LYS A 123 1.67 18.59 11.71
CA LYS A 123 2.02 19.64 10.74
C LYS A 123 2.11 19.11 9.32
N THR A 124 2.32 17.81 9.15
CA THR A 124 2.22 17.17 7.83
C THR A 124 0.74 16.99 7.54
N GLY A 125 0.13 17.94 6.82
CA GLY A 125 -1.27 17.83 6.42
C GLY A 125 -1.62 16.43 5.90
N GLY A 126 -2.83 15.97 6.22
CA GLY A 126 -3.30 14.67 5.75
C GLY A 126 -3.39 14.61 4.22
N LEU A 127 -3.45 13.40 3.68
CA LEU A 127 -3.80 13.24 2.27
C LEU A 127 -5.22 13.76 2.04
N PRO A 128 -5.47 14.55 0.98
CA PRO A 128 -6.83 14.88 0.58
C PRO A 128 -7.61 13.57 0.32
N PRO A 129 -8.92 13.52 0.65
CA PRO A 129 -9.73 12.35 0.36
C PRO A 129 -9.75 12.07 -1.16
N ALA A 130 -9.67 10.80 -1.54
CA ALA A 130 -9.73 10.40 -2.95
C ALA A 130 -11.12 10.67 -3.50
N GLN A 131 -11.18 11.40 -4.61
CA GLN A 131 -12.34 11.47 -5.48
C GLN A 131 -12.19 10.41 -6.56
N MET A 132 -13.09 9.42 -6.54
CA MET A 132 -13.11 8.37 -7.55
C MET A 132 -13.56 8.93 -8.90
N ALA A 133 -12.74 8.74 -9.93
CA ALA A 133 -13.06 9.12 -11.29
C ALA A 133 -13.73 7.95 -12.02
N GLY A 134 -14.95 8.17 -12.52
CA GLY A 134 -15.68 7.21 -13.37
C GLY A 134 -15.26 7.26 -14.84
N SER A 135 -14.58 8.33 -15.26
CA SER A 135 -13.92 8.43 -16.56
C SER A 135 -12.71 9.37 -16.45
N CYS A 136 -11.67 9.13 -17.24
CA CYS A 136 -10.47 9.97 -17.22
C CYS A 136 -9.88 10.14 -18.61
N GLY A 137 -9.34 11.33 -18.88
CA GLY A 137 -8.63 11.66 -20.09
C GLY A 137 -7.41 12.53 -19.79
N CYS A 138 -6.49 12.60 -20.74
CA CYS A 138 -5.40 13.56 -20.65
C CYS A 138 -4.91 13.96 -22.04
N ASN A 139 -4.47 15.20 -22.13
CA ASN A 139 -3.90 15.80 -23.33
C ASN A 139 -2.71 16.68 -22.95
N SER A 140 -2.20 17.48 -23.89
CA SER A 140 -1.09 18.41 -23.60
C SER A 140 -1.47 19.55 -22.66
N GLY A 141 -2.76 19.90 -22.55
CA GLY A 141 -3.25 20.97 -21.67
C GLY A 141 -3.46 20.53 -20.23
N GLY A 142 -3.77 19.26 -19.99
CA GLY A 142 -3.98 18.75 -18.64
C GLY A 142 -4.66 17.40 -18.59
N LEU A 143 -5.28 17.15 -17.44
CA LEU A 143 -6.08 15.98 -17.13
C LEU A 143 -7.55 16.36 -17.03
N GLU A 144 -8.41 15.47 -17.47
CA GLU A 144 -9.86 15.60 -17.36
C GLU A 144 -10.40 14.38 -16.62
N PHE A 145 -11.28 14.63 -15.65
CA PHE A 145 -11.92 13.60 -14.85
C PHE A 145 -13.43 13.81 -14.86
N GLU A 146 -14.18 12.72 -14.97
CA GLU A 146 -15.61 12.68 -14.66
C GLU A 146 -15.78 11.99 -13.31
N LEU A 147 -16.36 12.72 -12.36
CA LEU A 147 -16.59 12.29 -10.99
C LEU A 147 -18.06 11.89 -10.81
N GLY A 148 -18.36 11.27 -9.67
CA GLY A 148 -19.73 10.92 -9.29
C GLY A 148 -20.70 12.10 -9.43
N GLY A 149 -21.88 11.83 -9.99
CA GLY A 149 -22.90 12.85 -10.25
C GLY A 149 -22.66 13.69 -11.51
N GLY A 150 -21.84 13.22 -12.45
CA GLY A 150 -21.59 13.89 -13.74
C GLY A 150 -20.72 15.16 -13.62
N LYS A 151 -20.11 15.40 -12.45
CA LYS A 151 -19.21 16.52 -12.24
C LYS A 151 -17.93 16.31 -13.03
N LYS A 152 -17.49 17.32 -13.78
CA LYS A 152 -16.22 17.29 -14.49
C LYS A 152 -15.18 18.12 -13.77
N ALA A 153 -13.96 17.60 -13.67
CA ALA A 153 -12.81 18.32 -13.15
C ALA A 153 -11.72 18.37 -14.23
N HIS A 154 -11.08 19.53 -14.35
CA HIS A 154 -9.90 19.74 -15.19
C HIS A 154 -8.74 20.11 -14.28
N VAL A 155 -7.57 19.50 -14.50
CA VAL A 155 -6.35 19.76 -13.73
C VAL A 155 -5.20 20.02 -14.70
N ALA A 156 -4.60 21.19 -14.63
CA ALA A 156 -3.45 21.50 -15.47
C ALA A 156 -2.22 20.72 -14.99
N TRP A 157 -1.32 20.33 -15.91
CA TRP A 157 -0.13 19.56 -15.53
C TRP A 157 0.75 20.27 -14.49
N GLY A 158 0.83 21.60 -14.54
CA GLY A 158 1.57 22.41 -13.56
C GLY A 158 0.99 22.38 -12.14
N GLU A 159 -0.26 21.93 -11.96
CA GLU A 159 -0.92 21.80 -10.66
C GLU A 159 -0.70 20.42 -10.02
N VAL A 160 -0.25 19.44 -10.82
CA VAL A 160 -0.03 18.06 -10.39
C VAL A 160 1.27 17.99 -9.60
N ALA A 161 1.14 17.73 -8.30
CA ALA A 161 2.28 17.57 -7.41
C ALA A 161 2.86 16.16 -7.43
N VAL A 162 2.02 15.13 -7.60
CA VAL A 162 2.47 13.74 -7.72
C VAL A 162 1.47 12.88 -8.46
N ILE A 163 2.00 11.93 -9.24
CA ILE A 163 1.24 10.83 -9.83
C ILE A 163 1.83 9.52 -9.31
N ALA A 164 1.01 8.71 -8.66
CA ALA A 164 1.44 7.44 -8.11
C ALA A 164 0.50 6.34 -8.57
N ALA A 165 1.06 5.19 -8.93
CA ALA A 165 0.28 4.03 -9.29
C ALA A 165 0.74 2.79 -8.52
N ALA A 166 -0.20 1.89 -8.26
CA ALA A 166 0.03 0.68 -7.48
C ALA A 166 -0.99 -0.41 -7.82
N ARG A 167 -0.65 -1.65 -7.46
CA ARG A 167 -1.64 -2.72 -7.29
C ARG A 167 -2.00 -2.80 -5.82
N VAL A 168 -3.27 -2.89 -5.50
CA VAL A 168 -3.79 -3.00 -4.14
C VAL A 168 -4.70 -4.22 -4.07
N ASP A 169 -4.42 -5.10 -3.12
CA ASP A 169 -5.26 -6.23 -2.79
C ASP A 169 -6.28 -5.79 -1.73
N GLU A 170 -7.55 -6.05 -1.97
CA GLU A 170 -8.65 -5.87 -1.01
C GLU A 170 -9.13 -7.24 -0.58
N LYS A 171 -9.19 -7.46 0.74
CA LYS A 171 -9.66 -8.71 1.32
C LYS A 171 -11.10 -8.52 1.78
N ASP A 172 -12.01 -9.16 1.08
CA ASP A 172 -13.41 -9.24 1.47
C ASP A 172 -13.65 -10.59 2.15
N GLN A 173 -14.16 -10.57 3.38
CA GLN A 173 -14.64 -11.78 4.03
C GLN A 173 -16.03 -12.09 3.48
N ALA A 174 -16.09 -13.04 2.54
CA ALA A 174 -17.36 -13.58 2.07
C ALA A 174 -17.79 -14.69 3.02
N ILE A 175 -18.88 -14.45 3.75
CA ILE A 175 -19.57 -15.48 4.52
C ILE A 175 -20.45 -16.26 3.53
N ALA A 176 -19.99 -17.43 3.11
CA ALA A 176 -20.82 -18.34 2.33
C ALA A 176 -21.62 -19.21 3.29
N LEU A 177 -22.94 -19.09 3.24
CA LEU A 177 -23.85 -20.08 3.80
C LEU A 177 -23.86 -21.26 2.84
N MET A 178 -23.31 -22.41 3.27
CA MET A 178 -23.52 -23.64 2.50
C MET A 178 -24.92 -24.15 2.81
N ASP A 179 -25.67 -24.48 1.75
CA ASP A 179 -26.97 -25.11 1.90
C ASP A 179 -26.80 -26.40 2.73
N PRO A 180 -27.67 -26.63 3.73
CA PRO A 180 -27.61 -27.84 4.54
C PRO A 180 -27.75 -29.06 3.63
N ASP A 181 -26.87 -30.04 3.83
CA ASP A 181 -26.93 -31.32 3.12
C ASP A 181 -28.32 -31.95 3.37
N PRO A 182 -29.10 -32.28 2.33
CA PRO A 182 -30.44 -32.84 2.50
C PRO A 182 -30.45 -34.21 3.20
N SER A 183 -29.29 -34.85 3.39
CA SER A 183 -29.17 -36.17 4.00
C SER A 183 -29.19 -36.20 5.53
N GLY A 184 -29.29 -35.06 6.24
CA GLY A 184 -29.46 -35.09 7.69
C GLY A 184 -29.67 -33.73 8.39
N PRO A 185 -30.02 -33.74 9.69
CA PRO A 185 -30.18 -32.53 10.50
C PRO A 185 -28.81 -31.98 10.89
N GLN A 186 -28.06 -31.42 9.93
CA GLN A 186 -26.85 -30.64 10.21
C GLN A 186 -27.17 -29.16 10.12
N ALA A 187 -26.70 -28.41 11.12
CA ALA A 187 -26.72 -26.95 11.08
C ALA A 187 -25.91 -26.46 9.88
N PRO A 188 -26.34 -25.38 9.20
CA PRO A 188 -25.62 -24.84 8.05
C PRO A 188 -24.18 -24.53 8.43
N ALA A 189 -23.22 -25.12 7.71
CA ALA A 189 -21.81 -24.84 7.89
C ALA A 189 -21.51 -23.44 7.34
N VAL A 190 -21.13 -22.53 8.22
CA VAL A 190 -20.63 -21.20 7.83
C VAL A 190 -19.17 -21.35 7.41
N VAL A 191 -18.89 -21.29 6.11
CA VAL A 191 -17.53 -21.29 5.59
C VAL A 191 -17.15 -19.86 5.24
N ALA A 192 -16.30 -19.24 6.08
CA ALA A 192 -15.67 -17.98 5.73
C ALA A 192 -14.61 -18.23 4.65
N ARG A 193 -14.77 -17.62 3.47
CA ARG A 193 -13.74 -17.60 2.43
C ARG A 193 -13.25 -16.18 2.22
N ASP A 194 -11.94 -16.01 2.34
CA ASP A 194 -11.29 -14.75 1.96
C ASP A 194 -11.33 -14.60 0.43
N ARG A 195 -12.07 -13.61 -0.06
CA ARG A 195 -12.00 -13.18 -1.45
C ARG A 195 -10.98 -12.05 -1.54
N ILE A 196 -9.91 -12.27 -2.32
CA ILE A 196 -8.90 -11.24 -2.57
C ILE A 196 -9.20 -10.59 -3.93
N THR A 197 -9.65 -9.34 -3.91
CA THR A 197 -9.87 -8.53 -5.10
C THR A 197 -8.61 -7.72 -5.38
N GLN A 198 -8.01 -7.88 -6.57
CA GLN A 198 -6.83 -7.10 -6.95
C GLN A 198 -7.24 -5.91 -7.81
N THR A 199 -6.99 -4.70 -7.32
CA THR A 199 -7.30 -3.45 -8.00
C THR A 199 -6.00 -2.75 -8.39
N THR A 200 -5.92 -2.24 -9.62
CA THR A 200 -4.83 -1.35 -10.02
C THR A 200 -5.32 0.09 -9.98
N LEU A 201 -4.58 0.94 -9.28
CA LEU A 201 -4.94 2.33 -9.02
C LEU A 201 -3.88 3.29 -9.59
N ILE A 202 -4.34 4.45 -10.06
CA ILE A 202 -3.52 5.65 -10.28
C ILE A 202 -4.12 6.77 -9.45
N ASP A 203 -3.33 7.33 -8.53
CA ASP A 203 -3.66 8.51 -7.76
C ASP A 203 -2.91 9.73 -8.29
N LEU A 204 -3.63 10.84 -8.46
CA LEU A 204 -3.08 12.15 -8.80
C LEU A 204 -3.38 13.11 -7.65
N ILE A 205 -2.36 13.79 -7.16
CA ILE A 205 -2.49 14.74 -6.05
C ILE A 205 -2.06 16.13 -6.52
N THR A 206 -2.90 17.12 -6.24
CA THR A 206 -2.61 18.55 -6.42
C THR A 206 -2.39 19.20 -5.05
N LEU A 207 -1.62 20.28 -5.00
CA LEU A 207 -1.36 21.01 -3.74
C LEU A 207 -2.14 22.32 -3.63
N ARG A 208 -2.54 22.91 -4.76
CA ARG A 208 -3.22 24.22 -4.81
C ARG A 208 -4.30 24.22 -5.90
N PRO A 209 -5.58 23.97 -5.57
CA PRO A 209 -6.05 23.53 -4.26
C PRO A 209 -5.62 22.07 -3.96
N PRO A 210 -5.59 21.67 -2.67
CA PRO A 210 -5.29 20.29 -2.30
C PRO A 210 -6.43 19.36 -2.74
N MET A 211 -6.19 18.54 -3.75
CA MET A 211 -7.15 17.56 -4.26
C MET A 211 -6.46 16.23 -4.54
N ARG A 212 -7.22 15.14 -4.49
CA ARG A 212 -6.76 13.82 -4.89
C ARG A 212 -7.80 13.16 -5.79
N PHE A 213 -7.35 12.77 -6.98
CA PHE A 213 -8.15 12.01 -7.94
C PHE A 213 -7.62 10.58 -7.98
N ARG A 214 -8.52 9.60 -7.89
CA ARG A 214 -8.17 8.18 -7.98
C ARG A 214 -8.87 7.56 -9.17
N VAL A 215 -8.06 6.91 -10.01
CA VAL A 215 -8.52 6.18 -11.18
C VAL A 215 -8.27 4.69 -10.94
N ALA A 216 -9.35 3.91 -10.87
CA ALA A 216 -9.24 2.46 -10.79
C ALA A 216 -9.26 1.85 -12.20
N ARG A 217 -8.47 0.80 -12.44
CA ARG A 217 -8.45 0.10 -13.73
C ARG A 217 -9.82 -0.45 -14.14
N GLN A 218 -10.69 -0.76 -13.19
CA GLN A 218 -12.05 -1.22 -13.47
C GLN A 218 -12.99 -0.08 -13.91
N GLU A 219 -12.62 1.19 -13.67
CA GLU A 219 -13.49 2.37 -13.84
C GLU A 219 -12.94 3.41 -14.82
N ALA A 220 -11.73 3.24 -15.36
CA ALA A 220 -11.10 4.21 -16.25
C ALA A 220 -11.67 4.20 -17.68
N VAL A 221 -12.91 4.68 -17.85
CA VAL A 221 -13.50 4.86 -19.19
C VAL A 221 -12.83 6.07 -19.85
N LEU A 222 -12.19 5.87 -21.00
CA LEU A 222 -11.86 6.97 -21.91
C LEU A 222 -13.08 7.15 -22.82
N GLY A 223 -13.71 8.31 -22.76
CA GLY A 223 -14.98 8.59 -23.43
C GLY A 223 -14.96 8.34 -24.94
N SER A 224 -15.75 7.38 -25.41
CA SER A 224 -16.92 7.53 -26.31
C SER A 224 -17.40 6.11 -26.68
N SER A 225 -18.51 5.69 -26.05
CA SER A 225 -19.27 4.45 -26.28
C SER A 225 -18.47 3.15 -26.49
N GLY A 226 -18.29 2.37 -25.43
CA GLY A 226 -17.94 0.95 -25.52
C GLY A 226 -16.74 0.56 -24.66
N ASP A 227 -16.99 -0.36 -23.74
CA ASP A 227 -16.05 -1.16 -22.94
C ASP A 227 -14.63 -0.64 -22.71
N VAL A 228 -14.32 -0.42 -21.43
CA VAL A 228 -12.97 -0.13 -20.94
C VAL A 228 -12.08 -1.36 -21.13
N SER A 229 -11.44 -1.43 -22.28
CA SER A 229 -10.38 -2.41 -22.49
C SER A 229 -9.19 -2.06 -21.59
N SER A 230 -8.44 -3.08 -21.16
CA SER A 230 -7.13 -2.92 -20.52
C SER A 230 -6.14 -2.04 -21.30
N ALA A 231 -6.41 -1.76 -22.59
CA ALA A 231 -5.63 -0.83 -23.39
C ALA A 231 -5.85 0.63 -22.99
N GLY A 232 -7.07 1.04 -22.61
CA GLY A 232 -7.38 2.42 -22.23
C GLY A 232 -6.61 2.89 -20.99
N PHE A 233 -6.62 2.08 -19.92
CA PHE A 233 -5.88 2.38 -18.69
C PHE A 233 -4.36 2.47 -18.90
N ARG A 234 -3.80 1.61 -19.76
CA ARG A 234 -2.38 1.68 -20.12
C ARG A 234 -2.06 2.90 -20.97
N GLN A 235 -2.91 3.23 -21.93
CA GLN A 235 -2.75 4.41 -22.76
C GLN A 235 -2.81 5.67 -21.92
N PHE A 236 -3.72 5.74 -20.94
CA PHE A 236 -3.76 6.82 -19.96
C PHE A 236 -2.46 6.93 -19.18
N ALA A 237 -1.95 5.83 -18.60
CA ALA A 237 -0.66 5.85 -17.90
C ALA A 237 0.51 6.29 -18.78
N ALA A 238 0.58 5.83 -20.03
CA ALA A 238 1.59 6.23 -21.00
C ALA A 238 1.49 7.73 -21.36
N SER A 239 0.27 8.23 -21.54
CA SER A 239 0.02 9.65 -21.81
C SER A 239 0.37 10.52 -20.60
N CYS A 240 0.10 10.09 -19.37
CA CYS A 240 0.58 10.76 -18.17
C CYS A 240 2.11 10.85 -18.14
N LEU A 241 2.82 9.76 -18.44
CA LEU A 241 4.28 9.78 -18.52
C LEU A 241 4.81 10.74 -19.60
N LYS A 242 4.10 10.86 -20.72
CA LYS A 242 4.44 11.76 -21.83
C LYS A 242 4.24 13.23 -21.49
N HIS A 243 3.15 13.57 -20.79
CA HIS A 243 2.71 14.97 -20.63
C HIS A 243 2.97 15.59 -19.25
N ARG A 244 3.31 14.80 -18.22
CA ARG A 244 3.54 15.26 -16.84
C ARG A 244 4.55 16.40 -16.61
N GLY A 245 5.39 16.71 -17.60
CA GLY A 245 6.46 17.69 -17.43
C GLY A 245 7.39 17.32 -16.27
N ALA A 246 7.54 18.24 -15.31
CA ALA A 246 8.39 18.07 -14.14
C ALA A 246 7.72 17.33 -12.97
N SER A 247 6.42 17.00 -13.06
CA SER A 247 5.70 16.36 -11.95
C SER A 247 6.33 15.01 -11.60
N PRO A 248 6.69 14.80 -10.32
CA PRO A 248 7.18 13.52 -9.83
C PRO A 248 6.18 12.39 -10.10
N VAL A 249 6.71 11.24 -10.55
CA VAL A 249 5.90 10.01 -10.67
C VAL A 249 6.63 8.85 -10.01
N ASN A 250 5.86 7.93 -9.43
CA ASN A 250 6.43 6.69 -8.94
C ASN A 250 6.66 5.68 -10.08
N LYS A 251 7.46 4.64 -9.83
CA LYS A 251 7.76 3.59 -10.83
C LYS A 251 6.51 2.80 -11.26
N GLY A 252 5.44 2.83 -10.47
CA GLY A 252 4.21 2.09 -10.76
C GLY A 252 3.52 2.56 -12.03
N LEU A 253 3.62 3.86 -12.35
CA LEU A 253 3.05 4.40 -13.59
C LEU A 253 3.75 3.80 -14.82
N SER A 254 5.09 3.67 -14.76
CA SER A 254 5.88 2.98 -15.78
C SER A 254 5.55 1.49 -15.87
N VAL A 255 5.33 0.81 -14.75
CA VAL A 255 4.90 -0.59 -14.71
C VAL A 255 3.56 -0.79 -15.45
N ILE A 256 2.59 0.09 -15.26
CA ILE A 256 1.32 0.04 -16.01
C ILE A 256 1.58 0.22 -17.50
N ALA A 257 2.33 1.26 -17.88
CA ALA A 257 2.57 1.60 -19.29
C ALA A 257 3.30 0.50 -20.06
N SER A 258 4.28 -0.18 -19.44
CA SER A 258 5.11 -1.21 -20.07
C SER A 258 4.69 -2.66 -19.82
N ARG A 259 3.63 -2.90 -19.01
CA ARG A 259 3.26 -4.23 -18.50
C ARG A 259 4.36 -4.91 -17.66
N GLY A 260 5.09 -4.10 -16.89
CA GLY A 260 6.12 -4.60 -15.99
C GLY A 260 5.56 -5.41 -14.80
N SER A 261 6.47 -5.89 -13.95
CA SER A 261 6.10 -6.49 -12.67
C SER A 261 5.87 -5.40 -11.62
N TRP A 262 4.82 -5.57 -10.80
CA TRP A 262 4.52 -4.67 -9.69
C TRP A 262 5.57 -4.70 -8.58
N GLY A 263 6.21 -5.85 -8.33
CA GLY A 263 7.21 -6.02 -7.28
C GLY A 263 6.81 -5.35 -5.96
N TYR A 264 7.62 -4.38 -5.51
CA TYR A 264 7.41 -3.61 -4.29
C TYR A 264 6.29 -2.55 -4.35
N LEU A 265 5.50 -2.50 -5.42
CA LEU A 265 4.35 -1.60 -5.59
C LEU A 265 3.01 -2.36 -5.60
N ALA A 266 3.00 -3.60 -5.09
CA ALA A 266 1.79 -4.36 -4.79
C ALA A 266 1.49 -4.32 -3.29
N PHE A 267 0.38 -3.73 -2.88
CA PHE A 267 -0.02 -3.55 -1.48
C PHE A 267 -1.08 -4.58 -1.11
N ASN A 268 -1.03 -5.06 0.13
CA ASN A 268 -1.92 -6.11 0.63
C ASN A 268 -3.25 -5.59 1.22
N ASN A 269 -3.39 -4.26 1.32
CA ASN A 269 -4.62 -3.56 1.71
C ASN A 269 -4.55 -2.08 1.26
N PRO A 270 -5.69 -1.39 1.18
CA PRO A 270 -5.74 0.04 0.84
C PRO A 270 -4.99 0.95 1.81
N ALA A 271 -5.03 0.68 3.12
CA ALA A 271 -4.39 1.53 4.13
C ALA A 271 -2.87 1.60 3.96
N ALA A 272 -2.23 0.49 3.58
CA ALA A 272 -0.80 0.45 3.28
C ALA A 272 -0.43 1.28 2.03
N TYR A 273 -1.33 1.35 1.05
CA TYR A 273 -1.15 2.21 -0.12
C TYR A 273 -1.34 3.69 0.23
N GLU A 274 -2.33 4.02 1.06
CA GLU A 274 -2.54 5.37 1.60
C GLU A 274 -1.32 5.86 2.37
N GLU A 275 -0.74 5.02 3.23
CA GLU A 275 0.49 5.36 3.97
C GLU A 275 1.68 5.61 3.02
N TYR A 276 1.80 4.82 1.96
CA TYR A 276 2.80 5.04 0.91
C TYR A 276 2.60 6.35 0.15
N LEU A 277 1.36 6.70 -0.21
CA LEU A 277 1.04 7.97 -0.85
C LEU A 277 1.39 9.16 0.05
N TRP A 278 1.10 9.04 1.34
CA TRP A 278 1.43 10.07 2.32
C TRP A 278 2.94 10.25 2.42
N TRP A 279 3.69 9.14 2.56
CA TRP A 279 5.16 9.16 2.55
C TRP A 279 5.72 9.84 1.29
N LEU A 280 5.24 9.44 0.11
CA LEU A 280 5.69 9.97 -1.17
C LEU A 280 5.44 11.48 -1.26
N LEU A 281 4.27 11.94 -0.79
CA LEU A 281 3.94 13.35 -0.75
C LEU A 281 4.87 14.12 0.19
N GLN A 282 5.18 13.60 1.38
CA GLN A 282 6.11 14.27 2.32
C GLN A 282 7.52 14.39 1.73
N VAL A 283 8.00 13.37 1.03
CA VAL A 283 9.30 13.40 0.35
C VAL A 283 9.32 14.50 -0.72
N ILE A 284 8.24 14.62 -1.50
CA ILE A 284 8.13 15.66 -2.55
C ILE A 284 8.07 17.05 -1.93
N LEU A 285 7.22 17.25 -0.91
CA LEU A 285 7.10 18.54 -0.22
C LEU A 285 8.44 18.98 0.37
N ARG A 286 9.21 18.06 0.97
CA ARG A 286 10.53 18.35 1.50
C ARG A 286 11.52 18.77 0.41
N ARG A 287 11.52 18.08 -0.73
CA ARG A 287 12.41 18.40 -1.86
C ARG A 287 12.03 19.70 -2.59
N SER A 288 10.75 20.06 -2.55
CA SER A 288 10.22 21.30 -3.14
C SER A 288 10.26 22.49 -2.19
N ALA A 289 10.51 22.28 -0.89
CA ALA A 289 10.68 23.37 0.04
C ALA A 289 11.88 24.23 -0.40
N PRO A 290 11.74 25.56 -0.49
CA PRO A 290 12.88 26.42 -0.77
C PRO A 290 13.94 26.12 0.29
N VAL A 291 15.17 25.82 -0.16
CA VAL A 291 16.31 25.73 0.74
C VAL A 291 16.31 27.05 1.50
N PRO A 292 16.13 27.05 2.84
CA PRO A 292 16.16 28.30 3.59
C PRO A 292 17.45 28.97 3.21
N ALA A 293 17.35 30.13 2.53
CA ALA A 293 18.52 30.85 2.03
C ALA A 293 19.47 30.94 3.21
N ALA A 294 20.61 30.24 3.11
CA ALA A 294 21.51 30.02 4.23
C ALA A 294 21.64 31.37 4.92
N SER A 295 21.00 31.50 6.09
CA SER A 295 20.87 32.79 6.73
C SER A 295 22.30 33.22 6.99
N ALA A 296 22.77 34.22 6.24
CA ALA A 296 24.15 34.66 6.19
C ALA A 296 24.64 35.26 7.52
N GLY A 297 23.93 35.00 8.62
CA GLY A 297 24.29 35.25 9.99
C GLY A 297 23.25 34.61 10.89
N ALA A 298 23.54 33.43 11.42
CA ALA A 298 22.85 32.89 12.59
C ALA A 298 23.81 31.97 13.36
N ALA A 299 24.83 32.61 13.95
CA ALA A 299 25.23 32.20 15.30
C ALA A 299 24.04 32.42 16.24
N SER A 300 23.83 31.48 17.16
CA SER A 300 22.81 31.51 18.23
C SER A 300 21.38 31.13 17.84
N TYR A 301 21.09 29.83 17.91
CA TYR A 301 19.80 29.29 18.38
C TYR A 301 20.09 27.94 19.06
N LEU A 302 20.73 28.02 20.22
CA LEU A 302 20.77 26.98 21.26
C LEU A 302 20.74 27.71 22.61
N GLU A 303 19.54 28.11 23.03
CA GLU A 303 19.12 28.19 24.43
C GLU A 303 17.77 27.49 24.56
#